data_AF-A0A662D6C8-F1
#
_entry.id   AF-A0A662D6C8-F1
#
_cell.length_a   1.000
_cell.length_b   1.000
_cell.length_c   1.000
_cell.angle_alpha   90.00
_cell.angle_beta   90.00
_cell.angle_gamma   90.00
#
_symmetry.space_group_name_H-M   'P 1'
#
loop_
_entity.id
_entity.type
_entity.pdbx_description
1 polymer ?
#
loop_
_entity_poly.entity_id
_entity_poly.type
_entity_poly.pdbx_seq_one_letter_code
_entity_poly.pdbx_strand_id
1 'polypeptide(L)'
;MTTCPTGAIENPAITSAMLDAQVRALLDQVDEPTGIRFVCSRGSIEPRDGWSDVSVPCTSMVPGSWLLACLLIGAGGATAVPCAESRCPLGLDVGAIQANDLAHTVLSEAGLAPGMVTGDAIHDAIHPDGFEDPFGRDRAPDVMVAIAHVAQREINVVHPASNTGVVEIDASSCTLCGQCAKTCPTNALVETYEGDLVSISFDARSCVNCTQCVSACPEIRRGAISVVGRVDVAMLVSGRQSLNEGSVETCEVCGKAIAPSTMMNRIADLLGEEFEATTAMLRGRCLDCRGRR
;
A
#
# COMPACT_ATOMS: atom_id res chain seq x y z
N MET A 1 1.52 -7.76 17.54
CA MET A 1 1.78 -8.45 16.26
C MET A 1 2.92 -7.71 15.59
N THR A 2 4.13 -8.26 15.60
CA THR A 2 5.27 -7.71 14.86
C THR A 2 5.12 -8.13 13.42
N THR A 3 4.61 -7.24 12.58
CA THR A 3 4.58 -7.45 11.12
C THR A 3 6.02 -7.57 10.63
N CYS A 4 6.28 -8.58 9.80
CA CYS A 4 7.55 -8.76 9.12
C CYS A 4 7.88 -7.48 8.33
N PRO A 5 9.06 -6.83 8.52
CA PRO A 5 9.41 -5.63 7.79
C PRO A 5 9.49 -5.94 6.29
N THR A 6 9.19 -4.95 5.45
CA THR A 6 9.21 -5.09 3.99
C THR A 6 10.55 -5.70 3.57
N GLY A 7 10.49 -6.87 2.91
CA GLY A 7 11.67 -7.59 2.43
C GLY A 7 12.42 -8.48 3.43
N ALA A 8 11.87 -8.75 4.62
CA ALA A 8 12.50 -9.72 5.54
C ALA A 8 12.27 -11.19 5.18
N ILE A 9 11.37 -11.50 4.24
CA ILE A 9 11.17 -12.86 3.73
C ILE A 9 11.09 -12.80 2.20
N GLU A 10 12.09 -13.38 1.54
CA GLU A 10 11.96 -13.83 0.15
C GLU A 10 11.57 -15.30 0.18
N ASN A 11 10.48 -15.65 -0.50
CA ASN A 11 10.11 -17.05 -0.64
C ASN A 11 10.93 -17.66 -1.78
N PRO A 12 11.93 -18.51 -1.50
CA PRO A 12 12.78 -19.08 -2.55
C PRO A 12 12.00 -20.02 -3.48
N ALA A 13 10.80 -20.46 -3.09
CA ALA A 13 9.97 -21.31 -3.93
C ALA A 13 9.33 -20.57 -5.12
N ILE A 14 9.06 -19.26 -4.99
CA ILE A 14 8.52 -18.41 -6.07
C ILE A 14 9.07 -16.99 -5.92
N THR A 15 9.90 -16.59 -6.88
CA THR A 15 10.35 -15.20 -7.03
C THR A 15 9.49 -14.47 -8.07
N SER A 16 9.42 -13.14 -8.03
CA SER A 16 8.70 -12.34 -9.04
C SER A 16 9.24 -12.59 -10.45
N ALA A 17 10.56 -12.73 -10.60
CA ALA A 17 11.20 -13.02 -11.88
C ALA A 17 10.83 -14.41 -12.42
N MET A 18 10.77 -15.43 -11.55
CA MET A 18 10.31 -16.77 -11.96
C MET A 18 8.85 -16.73 -12.41
N LEU A 19 8.00 -15.98 -11.71
CA LEU A 19 6.60 -15.84 -12.06
C LEU A 19 6.42 -15.13 -13.41
N ASP A 20 7.10 -14.00 -13.61
CA ASP A 20 7.07 -13.27 -14.89
C ASP A 20 7.51 -14.15 -16.05
N ALA A 21 8.65 -14.85 -15.90
CA ALA A 21 9.15 -15.77 -16.91
C ALA A 21 8.18 -16.92 -17.21
N GLN A 22 7.54 -17.48 -16.18
CA GLN A 22 6.56 -18.56 -16.36
C GLN A 22 5.31 -18.08 -17.11
N VAL A 23 4.74 -16.94 -16.73
CA VAL A 23 3.53 -16.42 -17.38
C VAL A 23 3.81 -16.04 -18.82
N ARG A 24 4.94 -15.34 -19.09
CA ARG A 24 5.33 -15.00 -20.47
C ARG A 24 5.54 -16.23 -21.33
N ALA A 25 6.23 -17.26 -20.81
CA ALA A 25 6.44 -18.50 -21.54
C ALA A 25 5.12 -19.23 -21.88
N LEU A 26 4.08 -19.11 -21.04
CA LEU A 26 2.76 -19.67 -21.33
C LEU A 26 2.03 -18.88 -22.43
N LEU A 27 2.16 -17.55 -22.41
CA LEU A 27 1.53 -16.67 -23.41
C LEU A 27 2.23 -16.75 -24.78
N ASP A 28 3.55 -16.93 -24.81
CA ASP A 28 4.32 -17.07 -26.06
C ASP A 28 4.09 -18.42 -26.78
N GLN A 29 3.48 -19.40 -26.11
CA GLN A 29 3.22 -20.74 -26.66
C GLN A 29 1.92 -20.86 -27.45
N VAL A 30 1.09 -19.82 -27.47
CA VAL A 30 -0.28 -19.85 -27.97
C VAL A 30 -0.53 -18.69 -28.92
N ASP A 31 -1.10 -18.99 -30.09
CA ASP A 31 -1.46 -17.96 -31.09
C ASP A 31 -2.83 -17.31 -30.79
N GLU A 32 -3.66 -17.97 -29.97
CA GLU A 32 -4.98 -17.49 -29.56
C GLU A 32 -4.95 -16.93 -28.13
N PRO A 33 -5.80 -15.93 -27.81
CA PRO A 33 -5.92 -15.41 -26.45
C PRO A 33 -6.12 -16.54 -25.44
N THR A 34 -5.32 -16.53 -24.38
CA THR A 34 -5.31 -17.56 -23.35
C THR A 34 -5.48 -16.91 -21.97
N GLY A 35 -6.21 -17.58 -21.09
CA GLY A 35 -6.38 -17.15 -19.71
C GLY A 35 -5.31 -17.73 -18.78
N ILE A 36 -4.99 -17.02 -17.70
CA ILE A 36 -4.07 -17.47 -16.64
C ILE A 36 -4.86 -17.76 -15.36
N ARG A 37 -4.67 -18.94 -14.76
CA ARG A 37 -5.24 -19.29 -13.46
C ARG A 37 -4.13 -19.47 -12.44
N PHE A 38 -4.17 -18.72 -11.35
CA PHE A 38 -3.34 -19.01 -10.19
C PHE A 38 -4.00 -20.10 -9.37
N VAL A 39 -3.30 -21.21 -9.21
CA VAL A 39 -3.79 -22.43 -8.57
C VAL A 39 -2.94 -22.82 -7.37
N CYS A 40 -3.56 -23.35 -6.32
CA CYS A 40 -2.83 -23.81 -5.14
C CYS A 40 -2.01 -25.07 -5.48
N SER A 41 -0.73 -25.11 -5.12
CA SER A 41 0.16 -26.28 -5.30
C SER A 41 -0.33 -27.57 -4.64
N ARG A 42 -1.27 -27.47 -3.69
CA ARG A 42 -1.92 -28.61 -3.02
C ARG A 42 -3.34 -28.86 -3.51
N GLY A 43 -3.88 -27.98 -4.35
CA GLY A 43 -5.22 -28.11 -4.90
C GLY A 43 -5.22 -29.07 -6.08
N SER A 44 -6.25 -29.91 -6.14
CA SER A 44 -6.59 -30.66 -7.36
C SER A 44 -7.60 -29.83 -8.12
N ILE A 45 -7.20 -29.25 -9.24
CA ILE A 45 -8.07 -28.42 -10.09
C ILE A 45 -8.14 -29.07 -11.47
N GLU A 46 -9.33 -29.14 -12.04
CA GLU A 46 -9.51 -29.71 -13.36
C GLU A 46 -8.93 -28.77 -14.44
N PRO A 47 -8.23 -29.32 -15.46
CA PRO A 47 -7.80 -28.54 -16.61
C PRO A 47 -8.99 -27.86 -17.28
N ARG A 48 -8.77 -26.66 -17.81
CA ARG A 48 -9.80 -25.92 -18.54
C ARG A 48 -9.23 -25.46 -19.87
N ASP A 49 -9.94 -25.76 -20.95
CA ASP A 49 -9.50 -25.41 -22.30
C ASP A 49 -9.33 -23.89 -22.44
N GLY A 50 -8.22 -23.48 -23.05
CA GLY A 50 -7.85 -22.07 -23.21
C GLY A 50 -7.30 -21.41 -21.93
N TRP A 51 -7.11 -22.15 -20.84
CA TRP A 51 -6.54 -21.62 -19.59
C TRP A 51 -5.25 -22.36 -19.21
N SER A 52 -4.23 -21.59 -18.83
CA SER A 52 -2.97 -22.09 -18.31
C SER A 52 -2.86 -21.89 -16.81
N ASP A 53 -2.37 -22.91 -16.12
CA ASP A 53 -2.29 -22.93 -14.66
C ASP A 53 -0.89 -22.53 -14.16
N VAL A 54 -0.86 -21.57 -13.26
CA VAL A 54 0.34 -21.11 -12.55
C VAL A 54 0.23 -21.53 -11.09
N SER A 55 1.09 -22.46 -10.67
CA SER A 55 1.08 -23.00 -9.31
C SER A 55 1.69 -22.02 -8.31
N VAL A 56 0.96 -21.72 -7.24
CA VAL A 56 1.42 -20.92 -6.09
C VAL A 56 1.27 -21.69 -4.78
N PRO A 57 2.07 -21.42 -3.73
CA PRO A 57 1.93 -22.11 -2.45
C PRO A 57 0.54 -21.96 -1.82
N CYS A 58 -0.11 -20.83 -2.06
CA CYS A 58 -1.46 -20.52 -1.60
C CYS A 58 -2.07 -19.44 -2.51
N THR A 59 -3.28 -19.65 -3.03
CA THR A 59 -3.94 -18.65 -3.90
C THR A 59 -4.28 -17.36 -3.18
N SER A 60 -4.42 -17.41 -1.85
CA SER A 60 -4.64 -16.23 -1.01
C SER A 60 -3.45 -15.26 -0.95
N MET A 61 -2.28 -15.65 -1.45
CA MET A 61 -1.13 -14.74 -1.54
C MET A 61 -1.17 -13.87 -2.80
N VAL A 62 -2.00 -14.22 -3.78
CA VAL A 62 -2.07 -13.55 -5.07
C VAL A 62 -2.81 -12.22 -4.86
N PRO A 63 -2.14 -11.06 -4.99
CA PRO A 63 -2.82 -9.77 -4.92
C PRO A 63 -3.64 -9.52 -6.20
N GLY A 64 -4.66 -8.68 -6.12
CA GLY A 64 -5.44 -8.29 -7.31
C GLY A 64 -4.59 -7.64 -8.40
N SER A 65 -3.47 -7.00 -8.04
CA SER A 65 -2.52 -6.45 -9.02
C SER A 65 -1.84 -7.52 -9.89
N TRP A 66 -1.67 -8.76 -9.41
CA TRP A 66 -1.12 -9.84 -10.25
C TRP A 66 -2.11 -10.29 -11.33
N LEU A 67 -3.41 -10.25 -11.05
CA LEU A 67 -4.43 -10.57 -12.04
C LEU A 67 -4.45 -9.52 -13.15
N LEU A 68 -4.44 -8.24 -12.77
CA LEU A 68 -4.36 -7.12 -13.70
C LEU A 68 -3.03 -7.12 -14.49
N ALA A 69 -1.92 -7.48 -13.85
CA ALA A 69 -0.62 -7.64 -14.48
C ALA A 69 -0.65 -8.67 -15.62
N CYS A 70 -1.28 -9.84 -15.42
CA CYS A 70 -1.44 -10.85 -16.48
C CYS A 70 -2.12 -10.27 -17.72
N LEU A 71 -3.16 -9.45 -17.54
CA LEU A 71 -3.87 -8.82 -18.65
C LEU A 71 -2.97 -7.85 -19.43
N LEU A 72 -2.19 -7.05 -18.70
CA LEU A 72 -1.24 -6.08 -19.28
C LEU A 72 -0.09 -6.74 -20.06
N ILE A 73 0.21 -8.02 -19.79
CA ILE A 73 1.21 -8.79 -20.54
C ILE A 73 0.60 -9.76 -21.56
N GLY A 74 -0.70 -9.60 -21.86
CA GLY A 74 -1.32 -10.25 -23.02
C GLY A 74 -2.26 -11.40 -22.69
N ALA A 75 -2.52 -11.71 -21.43
CA ALA A 75 -3.54 -12.69 -21.08
C ALA A 75 -4.94 -12.19 -21.44
N GLY A 76 -5.76 -13.03 -22.06
CA GLY A 76 -7.17 -12.75 -22.32
C GLY A 76 -8.07 -12.89 -21.09
N GLY A 77 -7.53 -13.42 -19.99
CA GLY A 77 -8.18 -13.48 -18.69
C GLY A 77 -7.20 -13.88 -17.59
N ALA A 78 -7.51 -13.57 -16.33
CA ALA A 78 -6.65 -13.88 -15.19
C ALA A 78 -7.45 -14.06 -13.89
N THR A 79 -7.33 -15.19 -13.21
CA THR A 79 -8.08 -15.43 -11.96
C THR A 79 -7.24 -16.12 -10.88
N ALA A 80 -7.51 -15.80 -9.61
CA ALA A 80 -7.04 -16.57 -8.47
C ALA A 80 -8.10 -17.59 -8.05
N VAL A 81 -7.82 -18.89 -8.23
CA VAL A 81 -8.82 -19.94 -7.96
C VAL A 81 -9.03 -20.10 -6.44
N PRO A 82 -10.26 -19.89 -5.91
CA PRO A 82 -10.53 -20.04 -4.49
C PRO A 82 -10.38 -21.48 -3.99
N CYS A 83 -10.12 -21.64 -2.69
CA CYS A 83 -9.88 -22.95 -2.09
C CYS A 83 -11.14 -23.84 -1.95
N ALA A 84 -12.35 -23.30 -2.18
CA ALA A 84 -13.60 -24.06 -2.08
C ALA A 84 -13.62 -25.24 -3.06
N GLU A 85 -12.98 -25.10 -4.22
CA GLU A 85 -12.79 -26.17 -5.20
C GLU A 85 -11.69 -27.17 -4.78
N SER A 86 -10.76 -26.74 -3.92
CA SER A 86 -9.52 -27.46 -3.60
C SER A 86 -9.51 -28.18 -2.24
N ARG A 87 -10.58 -28.07 -1.43
CA ARG A 87 -10.70 -28.65 -0.06
C ARG A 87 -9.52 -28.33 0.87
N CYS A 88 -8.98 -27.11 0.81
CA CYS A 88 -7.83 -26.70 1.62
C CYS A 88 -8.19 -26.62 3.13
N PRO A 89 -7.46 -27.29 4.04
CA PRO A 89 -7.77 -27.28 5.48
C PRO A 89 -7.44 -25.94 6.16
N LEU A 90 -6.74 -25.03 5.47
CA LEU A 90 -6.39 -23.71 6.01
C LEU A 90 -7.55 -22.71 5.96
N GLY A 91 -8.54 -22.91 5.07
CA GLY A 91 -9.71 -22.03 4.97
C GLY A 91 -9.40 -20.55 4.68
N LEU A 92 -8.35 -20.28 3.89
CA LEU A 92 -7.89 -18.92 3.56
C LEU A 92 -8.48 -18.37 2.24
N ASP A 93 -9.55 -18.95 1.72
CA ASP A 93 -10.15 -18.61 0.42
C ASP A 93 -10.52 -17.12 0.26
N VAL A 94 -10.85 -16.45 1.37
CA VAL A 94 -11.14 -15.01 1.42
C VAL A 94 -10.10 -14.17 0.69
N GLY A 95 -8.80 -14.50 0.78
CA GLY A 95 -7.75 -13.74 0.10
C GLY A 95 -7.85 -13.80 -1.43
N ALA A 96 -8.09 -14.99 -1.98
CA ALA A 96 -8.25 -15.18 -3.42
C ALA A 96 -9.55 -14.51 -3.92
N ILE A 97 -10.64 -14.64 -3.15
CA ILE A 97 -11.92 -13.97 -3.44
C ILE A 97 -11.72 -12.45 -3.49
N GLN A 98 -11.06 -11.89 -2.48
CA GLN A 98 -10.77 -10.47 -2.37
C GLN A 98 -9.85 -9.95 -3.47
N ALA A 99 -8.89 -10.76 -3.94
CA ALA A 99 -8.03 -10.42 -5.06
C ALA A 99 -8.81 -10.33 -6.38
N ASN A 100 -9.68 -11.31 -6.66
CA ASN A 100 -10.57 -11.28 -7.83
C ASN A 100 -11.53 -10.10 -7.74
N ASP A 101 -12.14 -9.84 -6.58
CA ASP A 101 -13.09 -8.74 -6.36
C ASP A 101 -12.45 -7.37 -6.56
N LEU A 102 -11.22 -7.17 -6.07
CA LEU A 102 -10.44 -5.96 -6.33
C LEU A 102 -10.20 -5.76 -7.82
N ALA A 103 -9.67 -6.78 -8.50
CA ALA A 103 -9.35 -6.68 -9.92
C ALA A 103 -10.62 -6.42 -10.75
N HIS A 104 -11.73 -7.10 -10.41
CA HIS A 104 -13.02 -6.91 -11.05
C HIS A 104 -13.53 -5.48 -10.87
N THR A 105 -13.46 -4.95 -9.65
CA THR A 105 -13.88 -3.57 -9.35
C THR A 105 -13.01 -2.55 -10.07
N VAL A 106 -11.69 -2.76 -10.13
CA VAL A 106 -10.77 -1.89 -10.87
C VAL A 106 -11.08 -1.89 -12.37
N LEU A 107 -11.31 -3.05 -12.98
CA LEU A 107 -11.68 -3.14 -14.40
C LEU A 107 -13.03 -2.47 -14.68
N SER A 108 -14.00 -2.65 -13.79
CA SER A 108 -15.31 -2.00 -13.89
C SER A 108 -15.20 -0.47 -13.87
N GLU A 109 -14.43 0.08 -12.93
CA GLU A 109 -14.18 1.52 -12.82
C GLU A 109 -13.41 2.04 -14.06
N ALA A 110 -12.47 1.25 -14.56
CA ALA A 110 -11.72 1.50 -15.78
C ALA A 110 -12.56 1.36 -17.07
N GLY A 111 -13.84 0.94 -17.00
CA GLY A 111 -14.66 0.69 -18.18
C GLY A 111 -14.14 -0.46 -19.07
N LEU A 112 -13.29 -1.32 -18.53
CA LEU A 112 -12.81 -2.55 -19.15
C LEU A 112 -13.73 -3.72 -18.75
N ALA A 113 -13.66 -4.84 -19.47
CA ALA A 113 -14.54 -5.98 -19.22
C ALA A 113 -14.19 -6.66 -17.88
N PRO A 114 -15.04 -6.59 -16.84
CA PRO A 114 -14.73 -7.18 -15.53
C PRO A 114 -14.70 -8.72 -15.57
N GLY A 115 -15.34 -9.32 -16.58
CA GLY A 115 -15.31 -10.76 -16.87
C GLY A 115 -13.91 -11.32 -17.12
N MET A 116 -12.94 -10.47 -17.48
CA MET A 116 -11.53 -10.85 -17.67
C MET A 116 -10.92 -11.47 -16.41
N VAL A 117 -11.48 -11.23 -15.22
CA VAL A 117 -10.90 -11.75 -13.95
C VAL A 117 -11.81 -12.69 -13.16
N THR A 118 -12.93 -13.14 -13.75
CA THR A 118 -13.82 -14.11 -13.09
C THR A 118 -13.36 -15.55 -13.29
N GLY A 119 -12.54 -15.80 -14.33
CA GLY A 119 -12.18 -17.14 -14.74
C GLY A 119 -13.17 -17.79 -15.71
N ASP A 120 -14.22 -17.08 -16.15
CA ASP A 120 -15.31 -17.67 -16.94
C ASP A 120 -15.13 -17.56 -18.46
N ALA A 121 -14.53 -16.47 -18.91
CA ALA A 121 -14.37 -16.15 -20.32
C ALA A 121 -12.96 -15.63 -20.61
N ILE A 122 -12.54 -15.84 -21.85
CA ILE A 122 -11.30 -15.29 -22.40
C ILE A 122 -11.70 -14.16 -23.35
N HIS A 123 -11.04 -13.02 -23.20
CA HIS A 123 -11.27 -11.81 -23.95
C HIS A 123 -10.05 -11.49 -24.82
N ASP A 124 -10.20 -10.48 -25.68
CA ASP A 124 -9.06 -9.90 -26.38
C ASP A 124 -8.07 -9.30 -25.37
N ALA A 125 -6.78 -9.52 -25.64
CA ALA A 125 -5.70 -9.07 -24.78
C ALA A 125 -5.61 -7.54 -24.73
N ILE A 126 -5.38 -6.99 -23.54
CA ILE A 126 -5.13 -5.56 -23.32
C ILE A 126 -3.64 -5.34 -23.04
N HIS A 127 -2.80 -5.52 -24.07
CA HIS A 127 -1.35 -5.47 -23.97
C HIS A 127 -0.80 -4.10 -24.42
N PRO A 128 -0.51 -3.15 -23.51
CA PRO A 128 0.26 -1.97 -23.87
C PRO A 128 1.71 -2.35 -24.21
N ASP A 129 2.29 -1.68 -25.20
CA ASP A 129 3.69 -1.87 -25.54
C ASP A 129 4.61 -1.51 -24.35
N GLY A 130 5.53 -2.41 -24.02
CA GLY A 130 6.64 -2.13 -23.10
C GLY A 130 6.35 -2.23 -21.59
N PHE A 131 5.30 -2.93 -21.16
CA PHE A 131 5.08 -3.19 -19.74
C PHE A 131 5.95 -4.37 -19.23
N GLU A 132 7.01 -4.02 -18.49
CA GLU A 132 8.02 -4.96 -17.99
C GLU A 132 7.95 -5.14 -16.45
N ASP A 133 8.36 -6.32 -15.99
CA ASP A 133 8.36 -6.76 -14.59
C ASP A 133 7.05 -6.42 -13.83
N PRO A 134 5.91 -6.97 -14.27
CA PRO A 134 4.60 -6.62 -13.73
C PRO A 134 4.32 -7.30 -12.38
N PHE A 135 5.10 -8.34 -12.03
CA PHE A 135 4.99 -9.10 -10.78
C PHE A 135 6.07 -8.71 -9.76
N GLY A 136 6.94 -7.76 -10.09
CA GLY A 136 7.99 -7.28 -9.20
C GLY A 136 7.46 -6.80 -7.85
N ARG A 137 8.34 -6.81 -6.85
CA ARG A 137 8.01 -6.28 -5.52
C ARG A 137 7.66 -4.79 -5.67
N ASP A 138 6.61 -4.36 -4.96
CA ASP A 138 6.15 -2.96 -4.95
C ASP A 138 5.66 -2.41 -6.31
N ARG A 139 5.37 -3.28 -7.29
CA ARG A 139 4.86 -2.91 -8.63
C ARG A 139 3.34 -2.75 -8.71
N ALA A 140 2.62 -2.99 -7.61
CA ALA A 140 1.15 -2.82 -7.61
C ALA A 140 0.70 -1.42 -8.08
N PRO A 141 1.33 -0.30 -7.66
CA PRO A 141 1.03 1.03 -8.20
C PRO A 141 1.24 1.13 -9.71
N ASP A 142 2.31 0.55 -10.25
CA ASP A 142 2.60 0.54 -11.69
C ASP A 142 1.51 -0.15 -12.48
N VAL A 143 1.02 -1.29 -12.01
CA VAL A 143 -0.08 -2.02 -12.62
C VAL A 143 -1.35 -1.16 -12.63
N MET A 144 -1.70 -0.52 -11.51
CA MET A 144 -2.91 0.32 -11.45
C MET A 144 -2.82 1.52 -12.40
N VAL A 145 -1.65 2.16 -12.47
CA VAL A 145 -1.39 3.27 -13.42
C VAL A 145 -1.46 2.79 -14.86
N ALA A 146 -0.92 1.60 -15.17
CA ALA A 146 -0.96 1.03 -16.50
C ALA A 146 -2.39 0.68 -16.94
N ILE A 147 -3.22 0.10 -16.05
CA ILE A 147 -4.64 -0.14 -16.34
C ILE A 147 -5.39 1.16 -16.64
N ALA A 148 -5.20 2.20 -15.82
CA ALA A 148 -5.79 3.51 -16.07
C ALA A 148 -5.34 4.13 -17.39
N HIS A 149 -4.05 3.96 -17.73
CA HIS A 149 -3.50 4.43 -19.00
C HIS A 149 -4.12 3.70 -20.19
N VAL A 150 -4.21 2.36 -20.15
CA VAL A 150 -4.85 1.57 -21.22
C VAL A 150 -6.32 1.96 -21.37
N ALA A 151 -7.03 2.13 -20.25
CA ALA A 151 -8.42 2.52 -20.23
C ALA A 151 -8.67 3.98 -20.64
N GLN A 152 -7.65 4.84 -20.59
CA GLN A 152 -7.78 6.30 -20.71
C GLN A 152 -8.84 6.87 -19.74
N ARG A 153 -8.87 6.36 -18.51
CA ARG A 153 -9.83 6.75 -17.46
C ARG A 153 -9.14 6.91 -16.12
N GLU A 154 -9.67 7.83 -15.31
CA GLU A 154 -9.31 7.91 -13.90
C GLU A 154 -9.93 6.72 -13.14
N ILE A 155 -9.16 6.15 -12.22
CA ILE A 155 -9.59 5.05 -11.36
C ILE A 155 -9.46 5.50 -9.91
N ASN A 156 -10.58 5.48 -9.19
CA ASN A 156 -10.65 5.72 -7.75
C ASN A 156 -11.52 4.68 -7.07
N VAL A 157 -10.90 3.63 -6.55
CA VAL A 157 -11.60 2.48 -5.96
C VAL A 157 -11.21 2.32 -4.50
N VAL A 158 -12.18 2.41 -3.60
CA VAL A 158 -12.00 2.00 -2.20
C VAL A 158 -12.29 0.51 -2.08
N HIS A 159 -11.31 -0.25 -1.59
CA HIS A 159 -11.45 -1.70 -1.49
C HIS A 159 -10.58 -2.28 -0.37
N PRO A 160 -11.09 -3.20 0.47
CA PRO A 160 -10.35 -3.75 1.60
C PRO A 160 -9.10 -4.54 1.19
N ALA A 161 -9.11 -5.13 0.00
CA ALA A 161 -7.97 -5.88 -0.55
C ALA A 161 -6.91 -5.00 -1.24
N SER A 162 -7.12 -3.68 -1.31
CA SER A 162 -6.19 -2.78 -1.98
C SER A 162 -4.82 -2.82 -1.30
N ASN A 163 -3.79 -3.15 -2.08
CA ASN A 163 -2.39 -3.10 -1.64
C ASN A 163 -1.83 -1.67 -1.62
N THR A 164 -2.53 -0.70 -2.20
CA THR A 164 -2.26 0.75 -2.04
C THR A 164 -3.22 1.36 -1.04
N GLY A 165 -2.84 2.46 -0.41
CA GLY A 165 -3.70 3.15 0.54
C GLY A 165 -3.48 4.65 0.54
N VAL A 166 -4.48 5.38 1.02
CA VAL A 166 -4.43 6.83 1.26
C VAL A 166 -4.34 7.07 2.76
N VAL A 167 -3.39 7.90 3.17
CA VAL A 167 -3.22 8.35 4.56
C VAL A 167 -3.82 9.75 4.67
N GLU A 168 -4.65 9.96 5.68
CA GLU A 168 -5.16 11.29 6.04
C GLU A 168 -4.69 11.64 7.45
N ILE A 169 -4.31 12.90 7.67
CA ILE A 169 -3.92 13.44 8.98
C ILE A 169 -4.87 14.57 9.34
N ASP A 170 -5.53 14.45 10.49
CA ASP A 170 -6.33 15.54 11.04
C ASP A 170 -5.41 16.55 11.74
N ALA A 171 -5.27 17.75 11.16
CA ALA A 171 -4.36 18.77 11.66
C ALA A 171 -4.72 19.23 13.09
N SER A 172 -5.99 19.17 13.48
CA SER A 172 -6.44 19.62 14.81
C SER A 172 -6.04 18.66 15.95
N SER A 173 -5.89 17.38 15.62
CA SER A 173 -5.55 16.33 16.58
C SER A 173 -4.09 15.87 16.47
N CYS A 174 -3.44 16.12 15.32
CA CYS A 174 -2.05 15.78 15.09
C CYS A 174 -1.10 16.67 15.90
N THR A 175 -0.17 16.03 16.61
CA THR A 175 0.86 16.73 17.39
C THR A 175 2.17 16.91 16.64
N LEU A 176 2.27 16.47 15.38
CA LEU A 176 3.50 16.49 14.57
C LEU A 176 4.69 15.73 15.20
N CYS A 177 4.42 14.76 16.10
CA CYS A 177 5.48 14.01 16.79
C CYS A 177 6.32 13.05 15.90
N GLY A 178 5.92 12.88 14.64
CA GLY A 178 6.66 12.09 13.65
C GLY A 178 6.64 10.57 13.83
N GLN A 179 5.90 10.02 14.80
CA GLN A 179 5.87 8.56 15.04
C GLN A 179 5.35 7.78 13.82
N CYS A 180 4.39 8.32 13.09
CA CYS A 180 3.85 7.70 11.88
C CYS A 180 4.88 7.62 10.75
N ALA A 181 5.75 8.63 10.60
CA ALA A 181 6.85 8.61 9.65
C ALA A 181 7.95 7.62 10.08
N LYS A 182 8.35 7.64 11.36
CA LYS A 182 9.40 6.78 11.92
C LYS A 182 9.09 5.28 11.80
N THR A 183 7.81 4.91 11.91
CA THR A 183 7.39 3.49 11.78
C THR A 183 7.11 3.06 10.34
N CYS A 184 7.11 3.97 9.37
CA CYS A 184 6.69 3.65 8.01
C CYS A 184 7.77 2.80 7.30
N PRO A 185 7.51 1.52 7.00
CA PRO A 185 8.56 0.62 6.50
C PRO A 185 8.98 0.92 5.06
N THR A 186 8.14 1.63 4.30
CA THR A 186 8.37 1.96 2.88
C THR A 186 8.73 3.43 2.68
N ASN A 187 8.88 4.21 3.75
CA ASN A 187 9.04 5.66 3.70
C ASN A 187 7.91 6.38 2.93
N ALA A 188 6.71 5.80 2.84
CA ALA A 188 5.55 6.51 2.31
C ALA A 188 5.30 7.79 3.10
N LEU A 189 5.41 7.74 4.44
CA LEU A 189 5.40 8.90 5.32
C LEU A 189 6.82 9.33 5.69
N VAL A 190 7.12 10.63 5.56
CA VAL A 190 8.44 11.21 5.91
C VAL A 190 8.22 12.48 6.75
N GLU A 191 8.96 12.58 7.85
CA GLU A 191 9.08 13.77 8.69
C GLU A 191 10.29 14.58 8.22
N THR A 192 10.10 15.88 7.93
CA THR A 192 11.17 16.79 7.49
C THR A 192 11.21 18.00 8.41
N TYR A 193 12.43 18.46 8.73
CA TYR A 193 12.67 19.71 9.45
C TYR A 193 13.37 20.71 8.52
N GLU A 194 12.80 21.89 8.36
CA GLU A 194 13.36 22.99 7.58
C GLU A 194 13.37 24.26 8.44
N GLY A 195 14.53 24.56 9.05
CA GLY A 195 14.64 25.66 10.00
C GLY A 195 13.79 25.42 11.24
N ASP A 196 12.80 26.28 11.46
CA ASP A 196 11.81 26.23 12.54
C ASP A 196 10.48 25.57 12.12
N LEU A 197 10.41 24.99 10.91
CA LEU A 197 9.27 24.25 10.41
C LEU A 197 9.50 22.74 10.53
N VAL A 198 8.45 22.00 10.88
CA VAL A 198 8.35 20.55 10.74
C VAL A 198 7.16 20.19 9.87
N SER A 199 7.32 19.23 8.97
CA SER A 199 6.24 18.72 8.13
C SER A 199 6.22 17.20 8.06
N ILE A 200 5.03 16.64 7.86
CA ILE A 200 4.81 15.23 7.56
C ILE A 200 4.28 15.17 6.13
N SER A 201 5.02 14.48 5.26
CA SER A 201 4.68 14.31 3.85
C SER A 201 4.37 12.85 3.53
N PHE A 202 3.57 12.63 2.49
CA PHE A 202 3.09 11.33 2.06
C PHE A 202 3.28 11.09 0.56
N ASP A 203 3.78 9.92 0.20
CA ASP A 203 3.82 9.42 -1.17
C ASP A 203 2.95 8.16 -1.28
N ALA A 204 1.81 8.29 -1.97
CA ALA A 204 0.85 7.21 -2.16
C ALA A 204 1.44 6.02 -2.93
N ARG A 205 2.39 6.29 -3.84
CA ARG A 205 3.05 5.26 -4.64
C ARG A 205 3.92 4.32 -3.80
N SER A 206 4.44 4.82 -2.68
CA SER A 206 5.23 4.02 -1.74
C SER A 206 4.38 3.34 -0.66
N CYS A 207 3.07 3.61 -0.58
CA CYS A 207 2.20 3.11 0.48
C CYS A 207 1.72 1.68 0.19
N VAL A 208 1.96 0.75 1.13
CA VAL A 208 1.54 -0.66 1.03
C VAL A 208 0.31 -0.99 1.90
N ASN A 209 -0.44 0.03 2.33
CA ASN A 209 -1.65 -0.12 3.16
C ASN A 209 -1.47 -1.00 4.42
N CYS A 210 -0.28 -0.97 5.06
CA CYS A 210 0.01 -1.83 6.22
C CYS A 210 -0.54 -1.33 7.56
N THR A 211 -1.08 -0.10 7.61
CA THR A 211 -1.69 0.54 8.80
C THR A 211 -0.80 0.71 10.04
N GLN A 212 0.52 0.46 9.95
CA GLN A 212 1.45 0.64 11.08
C GLN A 212 1.47 2.07 11.60
N CYS A 213 1.37 3.06 10.70
CA CYS A 213 1.34 4.47 11.06
C CYS A 213 0.16 4.84 11.97
N VAL A 214 -0.99 4.20 11.79
CA VAL A 214 -2.18 4.39 12.62
C VAL A 214 -1.93 3.85 14.02
N SER A 215 -1.43 2.61 14.10
CA SER A 215 -1.15 1.93 15.37
C SER A 215 -0.05 2.62 16.20
N ALA A 216 0.92 3.26 15.54
CA ALA A 216 2.01 3.99 16.21
C ALA A 216 1.59 5.39 16.68
N CYS A 217 0.46 5.93 16.23
CA CYS A 217 0.05 7.30 16.54
C CYS A 217 -0.46 7.43 17.99
N PRO A 218 0.18 8.24 18.86
CA PRO A 218 -0.27 8.42 20.24
C PRO A 218 -1.66 9.08 20.34
N GLU A 219 -2.03 9.88 19.34
CA GLU A 219 -3.30 10.60 19.27
C GLU A 219 -4.35 9.85 18.42
N ILE A 220 -4.18 8.55 18.15
CA ILE A 220 -5.14 7.73 17.39
C ILE A 220 -6.56 7.81 17.98
N ARG A 221 -6.70 7.85 19.30
CA ARG A 221 -8.02 7.95 19.98
C ARG A 221 -8.73 9.29 19.74
N ARG A 222 -8.01 10.30 19.27
CA ARG A 222 -8.57 11.60 18.85
C ARG A 222 -8.78 11.67 17.33
N GLY A 223 -8.46 10.61 16.59
CA GLY A 223 -8.61 10.57 15.14
C GLY A 223 -7.52 11.31 14.37
N ALA A 224 -6.32 11.48 14.95
CA ALA A 224 -5.25 12.26 14.32
C ALA A 224 -4.73 11.68 12.99
N ILE A 225 -4.94 10.39 12.72
CA ILE A 225 -4.50 9.73 11.48
C ILE A 225 -5.47 8.61 11.12
N SER A 226 -5.72 8.43 9.83
CA SER A 226 -6.47 7.31 9.27
C SER A 226 -5.76 6.75 8.03
N VAL A 227 -6.08 5.50 7.68
CA VAL A 227 -5.64 4.86 6.43
C VAL A 227 -6.83 4.16 5.81
N VAL A 228 -7.03 4.39 4.51
CA VAL A 228 -8.05 3.72 3.72
C VAL A 228 -7.38 2.96 2.57
N GLY A 229 -7.69 1.67 2.45
CA GLY A 229 -7.31 0.87 1.29
C GLY A 229 -8.01 1.42 0.04
N ARG A 230 -7.24 2.03 -0.85
CA ARG A 230 -7.76 2.72 -2.02
C ARG A 230 -6.76 2.65 -3.17
N VAL A 231 -7.26 2.34 -4.35
CA VAL A 231 -6.58 2.55 -5.63
C VAL A 231 -6.99 3.92 -6.13
N ASP A 232 -6.16 4.92 -5.90
CA ASP A 232 -6.38 6.30 -6.36
C ASP A 232 -5.26 6.69 -7.33
N VAL A 233 -5.49 6.50 -8.63
CA VAL A 233 -4.44 6.66 -9.64
C VAL A 233 -3.92 8.09 -9.69
N ALA A 234 -4.78 9.10 -9.45
CA ALA A 234 -4.36 10.49 -9.39
C ALA A 234 -3.34 10.72 -8.25
N MET A 235 -3.57 10.12 -7.08
CA MET A 235 -2.58 10.16 -5.99
C MET A 235 -1.32 9.33 -6.27
N LEU A 236 -1.42 8.19 -6.96
CA LEU A 236 -0.25 7.36 -7.29
C LEU A 236 0.75 8.07 -8.23
N VAL A 237 0.30 9.08 -8.97
CA VAL A 237 1.15 9.86 -9.90
C VAL A 237 1.44 11.28 -9.43
N SER A 238 0.83 11.75 -8.33
CA SER A 238 1.03 13.11 -7.83
C SER A 238 2.36 13.32 -7.11
N GLY A 239 3.07 12.24 -6.79
CA GLY A 239 4.30 12.27 -6.00
C GLY A 239 4.06 12.64 -4.54
N ARG A 240 5.12 13.05 -3.85
CA ARG A 240 5.07 13.34 -2.41
C ARG A 240 4.32 14.64 -2.12
N GLN A 241 3.30 14.57 -1.27
CA GLN A 241 2.45 15.70 -0.85
C GLN A 241 2.64 15.99 0.64
N SER A 242 2.57 17.26 1.05
CA SER A 242 2.53 17.62 2.48
C SER A 242 1.14 17.28 3.06
N LEU A 243 1.08 16.53 4.16
CA LEU A 243 -0.18 16.20 4.85
C LEU A 243 -0.45 17.12 6.04
N ASN A 244 0.61 17.55 6.74
CA ASN A 244 0.50 18.49 7.85
C ASN A 244 1.87 19.13 8.11
N GLU A 245 1.86 20.37 8.60
CA GLU A 245 3.06 21.13 8.94
C GLU A 245 2.82 22.06 10.13
N GLY A 246 3.88 22.50 10.79
CA GLY A 246 3.78 23.39 11.92
C GLY A 246 5.13 23.86 12.44
N SER A 247 5.10 24.79 13.39
CA SER A 247 6.29 25.36 13.99
C SER A 247 6.95 24.43 15.00
N VAL A 248 8.24 24.65 15.21
CA VAL A 248 9.08 23.97 16.18
C VAL A 248 9.54 24.96 17.23
N GLU A 249 9.40 24.60 18.51
CA GLU A 249 9.99 25.36 19.61
C GLU A 249 11.51 25.29 19.52
N THR A 250 12.20 26.42 19.72
CA THR A 250 13.66 26.50 19.67
C THR A 250 14.23 26.90 21.03
N CYS A 251 15.45 26.44 21.31
CA CYS A 251 16.09 26.73 22.59
C CYS A 251 16.59 28.17 22.66
N GLU A 252 16.16 28.92 23.68
CA GLU A 252 16.55 30.32 23.90
C GLU A 252 18.07 30.52 24.16
N VAL A 253 18.79 29.45 24.53
CA VAL A 253 20.23 29.50 24.85
C VAL A 253 21.10 29.12 23.66
N CYS A 254 20.71 28.09 22.89
CA CYS A 254 21.56 27.52 21.84
C CYS A 254 20.94 27.48 20.44
N GLY A 255 19.66 27.87 20.30
CA GLY A 255 18.93 27.89 19.03
C GLY A 255 18.51 26.53 18.48
N LYS A 256 18.88 25.40 19.10
CA LYS A 256 18.48 24.07 18.62
C LYS A 256 16.96 23.86 18.73
N ALA A 257 16.39 23.15 17.75
CA ALA A 257 15.03 22.62 17.80
C ALA A 257 14.80 21.74 19.04
N ILE A 258 13.65 21.92 19.68
CA ILE A 258 13.22 21.17 20.87
C ILE A 258 12.15 20.17 20.48
N ALA A 259 11.03 20.65 19.94
CA ALA A 259 9.85 19.85 19.63
C ALA A 259 8.83 20.66 18.83
N PRO A 260 7.90 20.02 18.09
CA PRO A 260 6.77 20.71 17.47
C PRO A 260 5.93 21.47 18.52
N SER A 261 5.50 22.69 18.20
CA SER A 261 4.67 23.52 19.09
C SER A 261 3.37 22.83 19.47
N THR A 262 2.74 22.11 18.54
CA THR A 262 1.54 21.29 18.78
C THR A 262 1.76 20.16 19.78
N MET A 263 2.94 19.53 19.76
CA MET A 263 3.32 18.52 20.76
C MET A 263 3.49 19.14 22.14
N MET A 264 4.12 20.32 22.20
CA MET A 264 4.30 21.04 23.45
C MET A 264 2.98 21.54 24.04
N ASN A 265 2.04 21.99 23.19
CA ASN A 265 0.66 22.31 23.58
C ASN A 265 -0.01 21.08 24.20
N ARG A 266 0.09 19.94 23.54
CA ARG A 266 -0.49 18.71 24.05
C ARG A 266 0.08 18.27 25.40
N ILE A 267 1.40 18.41 25.59
CA ILE A 267 2.05 18.10 26.87
C ILE A 267 1.56 19.05 27.97
N ALA A 268 1.45 20.35 27.66
CA ALA A 268 0.92 21.35 28.60
C ALA A 268 -0.49 20.99 29.06
N ASP A 269 -1.38 20.66 28.12
CA ASP A 269 -2.77 20.28 28.39
C ASP A 269 -2.87 19.00 29.25
N LEU A 270 -1.95 18.06 29.05
CA LEU A 270 -1.90 16.80 29.81
C LEU A 270 -1.37 16.98 31.24
N LEU A 271 -0.41 17.89 31.44
CA LEU A 271 0.13 18.18 32.76
C LEU A 271 -0.82 19.08 33.57
N GLY A 272 -1.48 20.04 32.91
CA GLY A 272 -2.36 21.00 33.58
C GLY A 272 -1.62 22.18 34.21
N GLU A 273 -2.40 23.14 34.72
CA GLU A 273 -1.91 24.44 35.20
C GLU A 273 -0.93 24.35 36.37
N GLU A 274 -1.06 23.32 37.22
CA GLU A 274 -0.16 23.13 38.37
C GLU A 274 1.32 22.92 37.98
N PHE A 275 1.58 22.55 36.73
CA PHE A 275 2.93 22.36 36.17
C PHE A 275 3.30 23.39 35.11
N GLU A 276 2.70 24.59 35.12
CA GLU A 276 2.97 25.64 34.14
C GLU A 276 4.46 26.02 34.08
N ALA A 277 5.12 26.18 35.23
CA ALA A 277 6.55 26.49 35.29
C ALA A 277 7.42 25.39 34.65
N THR A 278 7.07 24.13 34.87
CA THR A 278 7.74 22.98 34.23
C THR A 278 7.54 23.04 32.72
N THR A 279 6.30 23.25 32.26
CA THR A 279 5.97 23.33 30.84
C THR A 279 6.70 24.48 30.14
N ALA A 280 6.76 25.66 30.75
CA ALA A 280 7.51 26.80 30.23
C ALA A 280 9.00 26.46 30.08
N MET A 281 9.60 25.79 31.08
CA MET A 281 10.98 25.30 30.99
C MET A 281 11.16 24.28 29.86
N LEU A 282 10.20 23.36 29.68
CA LEU A 282 10.28 22.36 28.62
C LEU A 282 10.26 22.98 27.22
N ARG A 283 9.49 24.06 27.02
CA ARG A 283 9.37 24.80 25.75
C ARG A 283 10.56 25.69 25.44
N GLY A 284 11.09 26.40 26.44
CA GLY A 284 12.15 27.39 26.21
C GLY A 284 13.56 26.79 26.12
N ARG A 285 13.80 25.60 26.70
CA ARG A 285 15.15 25.02 26.79
C ARG A 285 15.21 23.55 26.39
N CYS A 286 16.18 23.23 25.52
CA CYS A 286 16.53 21.86 25.17
C CYS A 286 17.14 21.11 26.37
N LEU A 287 17.18 19.78 26.29
CA LEU A 287 17.66 18.92 27.37
C LEU A 287 19.08 19.30 27.83
N ASP A 288 19.97 19.65 26.90
CA ASP A 288 21.37 20.03 27.16
C ASP A 288 21.51 21.38 27.91
N CYS A 289 20.54 22.28 27.76
CA CYS A 289 20.62 23.65 28.28
C CYS A 289 19.81 23.86 29.57
N ARG A 290 18.94 22.93 29.97
CA ARG A 290 18.12 23.04 31.20
C ARG A 290 18.96 23.10 32.49
N GLY A 291 20.16 22.53 32.50
CA GLY A 291 21.09 22.59 33.62
C GLY A 291 22.03 23.81 33.63
N ARG A 292 21.99 24.65 32.59
CA ARG A 292 22.84 25.84 32.49
C ARG A 292 22.13 27.01 33.16
N ARG A 293 22.79 27.59 34.16
CA ARG A 293 22.34 28.82 34.82
C ARG A 293 22.47 29.99 33.88
#